data_AF-A0A0U3NRP6-F1
#
_entry.id   AF-A0A0U3NRP6-F1
#
_cell.length_a   1.000
_cell.length_b   1.000
_cell.length_c   1.000
_cell.angle_alpha   90.00
_cell.angle_beta   90.00
_cell.angle_gamma   90.00
#
_symmetry.space_group_name_H-M   'P 1'
#
loop_
_entity.id
_entity.type
_entity.pdbx_description
1 polymer ?
#
loop_
_entity_poly.entity_id
_entity_poly.type
_entity_poly.pdbx_seq_one_letter_code
_entity_poly.pdbx_strand_id
1 'polypeptide(L)'
;MTAGRTDARPAAPAAGRAARRRIWLLLAAGVLAGIDIGAKAWAQNALVDAPIEAWPVNLQLAFNPGMAFSFAADAPAGVVITVAGLITAAIAVWAWRSAPTARLPWRAAIAAILGGAVANVIDRAGDSVVTDYLHTGWWPTFNLADVFIVLGGISIVVLSFLGSEHEPAEQPPSD
;
A
#
# COMPACT_ATOMS: atom_id res chain seq x y z
N MET A 1 12.57 -56.66 -10.57
CA MET A 1 11.42 -55.75 -10.74
C MET A 1 11.08 -55.14 -9.39
N THR A 2 11.62 -53.96 -9.06
CA THR A 2 11.27 -53.20 -7.85
C THR A 2 10.81 -51.83 -8.31
N ALA A 3 9.50 -51.68 -8.45
CA ALA A 3 8.87 -50.42 -8.81
C ALA A 3 9.08 -49.41 -7.67
N GLY A 4 9.69 -48.27 -8.02
CA GLY A 4 9.89 -47.16 -7.11
C GLY A 4 8.55 -46.58 -6.68
N ARG A 5 8.34 -46.49 -5.36
CA ARG A 5 7.27 -45.72 -4.77
C ARG A 5 7.67 -44.25 -4.83
N THR A 6 7.19 -43.52 -5.83
CA THR A 6 7.22 -42.06 -5.84
C THR A 6 6.19 -41.59 -4.82
N ASP A 7 6.66 -41.28 -3.62
CA ASP A 7 5.89 -40.59 -2.58
C ASP A 7 5.58 -39.16 -3.07
N ALA A 8 4.49 -39.01 -3.83
CA ALA A 8 3.97 -37.71 -4.20
C ALA A 8 3.47 -37.02 -2.92
N ARG A 9 4.24 -36.04 -2.43
CA ARG A 9 3.81 -35.13 -1.36
C ARG A 9 2.43 -34.55 -1.75
N PRO A 10 1.40 -34.63 -0.89
CA PRO A 10 0.11 -34.05 -1.22
C PRO A 10 0.28 -32.55 -1.43
N ALA A 11 0.00 -32.09 -2.65
CA ALA A 11 -0.07 -30.67 -2.96
C ALA A 11 -1.05 -30.04 -1.97
N ALA A 12 -0.57 -29.11 -1.14
CA ALA A 12 -1.44 -28.43 -0.18
C ALA A 12 -2.69 -27.91 -0.93
N PRO A 13 -3.92 -28.09 -0.41
CA PRO A 13 -5.12 -27.73 -1.14
C PRO A 13 -5.06 -26.24 -1.55
N ALA A 14 -5.38 -25.93 -2.80
CA ALA A 14 -5.25 -24.60 -3.40
C ALA A 14 -5.90 -23.48 -2.55
N ALA A 15 -6.97 -23.81 -1.82
CA ALA A 15 -7.62 -22.92 -0.85
C ALA A 15 -6.67 -22.44 0.27
N GLY A 16 -5.79 -23.32 0.78
CA GLY A 16 -4.81 -22.99 1.81
C GLY A 16 -3.70 -22.06 1.31
N ARG A 17 -3.34 -22.12 0.02
CA ARG A 17 -2.39 -21.17 -0.59
C ARG A 17 -3.02 -19.79 -0.76
N ALA A 18 -4.26 -19.73 -1.25
CA ALA A 18 -5.00 -18.48 -1.42
C ALA A 18 -5.17 -17.72 -0.10
N ALA A 19 -5.55 -18.43 0.98
CA ALA A 19 -5.69 -17.83 2.32
C ALA A 19 -4.36 -17.26 2.83
N ARG A 20 -3.25 -18.01 2.72
CA ARG A 20 -1.92 -17.52 3.13
C ARG A 20 -1.49 -16.27 2.37
N ARG A 21 -1.76 -16.19 1.06
CA ARG A 21 -1.43 -15.00 0.25
C ARG A 21 -2.23 -13.78 0.66
N ARG A 22 -3.51 -13.95 0.97
CA ARG A 22 -4.38 -12.87 1.50
C ARG A 22 -3.90 -12.40 2.86
N ILE A 23 -3.64 -13.32 3.78
CA ILE A 23 -3.10 -13.00 5.11
C ILE A 23 -1.79 -12.25 4.98
N TRP A 24 -0.87 -12.74 4.15
CA TRP A 24 0.41 -12.06 3.90
C TRP A 24 0.20 -10.64 3.37
N LEU A 25 -0.72 -10.44 2.42
CA LEU A 25 -1.01 -9.12 1.86
C LEU A 25 -1.52 -8.16 2.93
N LEU A 26 -2.48 -8.60 3.74
CA LEU A 26 -3.06 -7.78 4.81
C LEU A 26 -2.04 -7.46 5.90
N LEU A 27 -1.18 -8.41 6.27
CA LEU A 27 -0.09 -8.18 7.22
C LEU A 27 0.93 -7.18 6.65
N ALA A 28 1.33 -7.32 5.39
CA ALA A 28 2.25 -6.40 4.75
C ALA A 28 1.66 -4.98 4.67
N ALA A 29 0.39 -4.86 4.25
CA ALA A 29 -0.31 -3.57 4.21
C ALA A 29 -0.44 -2.95 5.61
N GLY A 30 -0.79 -3.76 6.62
CA GLY A 30 -0.90 -3.31 8.01
C GLY A 30 0.44 -2.85 8.60
N VAL A 31 1.54 -3.53 8.30
CA VAL A 31 2.89 -3.11 8.71
C VAL A 31 3.26 -1.79 8.06
N LEU A 32 3.05 -1.63 6.75
CA LEU A 32 3.34 -0.38 6.04
C LEU A 32 2.49 0.77 6.58
N ALA A 33 1.20 0.54 6.83
CA ALA A 33 0.33 1.53 7.45
C ALA A 33 0.82 1.92 8.86
N GLY A 34 1.22 0.94 9.67
CA GLY A 34 1.77 1.19 11.01
C GLY A 34 3.07 1.99 10.99
N ILE A 35 3.93 1.77 10.00
CA ILE A 35 5.16 2.55 9.80
C ILE A 35 4.82 4.02 9.49
N ASP A 36 3.88 4.28 8.57
CA ASP A 36 3.47 5.65 8.25
C ASP A 36 2.81 6.36 9.44
N ILE A 37 1.88 5.71 10.13
CA ILE A 37 1.23 6.26 11.33
C ILE A 37 2.28 6.60 12.41
N GLY A 38 3.26 5.71 12.62
CA GLY A 38 4.37 5.97 13.54
C GLY A 38 5.23 7.15 13.11
N ALA A 39 5.53 7.27 11.82
CA ALA A 39 6.30 8.40 11.27
C ALA A 39 5.55 9.73 11.40
N LYS A 40 4.24 9.74 11.18
CA LYS A 40 3.37 10.91 11.38
C LYS A 40 3.31 11.33 12.85
N ALA A 41 3.11 10.36 13.75
CA ALA A 41 3.14 10.62 15.19
C ALA A 41 4.49 11.18 15.63
N TRP A 42 5.60 10.65 15.10
CA TRP A 42 6.92 11.23 15.33
C TRP A 42 7.02 12.65 14.79
N ALA A 43 6.58 12.90 13.56
CA ALA A 43 6.64 14.21 12.92
C ALA A 43 5.86 15.29 13.70
N GLN A 44 4.63 14.97 14.15
CA GLN A 44 3.80 15.87 14.95
C GLN A 44 4.46 16.27 16.28
N ASN A 45 5.33 15.41 16.84
CA ASN A 45 6.05 15.71 18.08
C ASN A 45 7.41 16.39 17.83
N ALA A 46 8.15 15.94 16.82
CA ALA A 46 9.53 16.34 16.59
C ALA A 46 9.66 17.63 15.76
N LEU A 47 8.66 17.96 14.93
CA LEU A 47 8.72 19.05 13.96
C LEU A 47 7.77 20.22 14.28
N VAL A 48 7.18 20.22 15.49
CA VAL A 48 6.19 21.24 15.89
C VAL A 48 6.82 22.63 16.04
N ASP A 49 8.03 22.69 16.60
CA ASP A 49 8.69 23.98 16.90
C ASP A 49 9.52 24.49 15.72
N ALA A 50 10.19 23.59 14.99
CA ALA A 50 11.04 23.94 13.87
C ALA A 50 11.18 22.79 12.86
N PRO A 51 11.29 23.11 11.55
CA PRO A 51 11.65 22.12 10.55
C PRO A 51 13.10 21.64 10.73
N ILE A 52 13.38 20.43 10.25
CA ILE A 52 14.75 19.92 10.12
C ILE A 52 15.19 20.09 8.66
N GLU A 53 16.22 20.90 8.46
CA GLU A 53 16.83 21.10 7.15
C GLU A 53 17.72 19.90 6.80
N ALA A 54 17.30 19.11 5.82
CA ALA A 54 17.95 17.88 5.42
C ALA A 54 17.98 17.77 3.89
N TRP A 55 18.81 18.58 3.24
CA TRP A 55 18.93 18.59 1.78
C TRP A 55 19.19 17.17 1.21
N PRO A 56 18.41 16.69 0.22
CA PRO A 56 17.43 17.41 -0.61
C PRO A 56 15.97 17.34 -0.14
N VAL A 57 15.64 16.66 0.97
CA VAL A 57 14.28 16.53 1.51
C VAL A 57 14.26 16.97 2.97
N ASN A 58 13.81 18.20 3.19
CA ASN A 58 13.62 18.73 4.53
C ASN A 58 12.46 18.03 5.22
N LEU A 59 12.50 18.01 6.56
CA LEU A 59 11.39 17.54 7.37
C LEU A 59 10.64 18.74 7.93
N GLN A 60 9.43 18.98 7.41
CA GLN A 60 8.62 20.13 7.77
C GLN A 60 7.17 19.72 7.94
N LEU A 61 6.65 19.91 9.15
CA LEU A 61 5.27 19.58 9.47
C LEU A 61 4.29 20.43 8.65
N ALA A 62 3.36 19.77 7.98
CA ALA A 62 2.24 20.37 7.27
C ALA A 62 0.97 19.54 7.50
N PHE A 63 -0.18 20.21 7.48
CA PHE A 63 -1.48 19.56 7.62
C PHE A 63 -2.28 19.79 6.34
N ASN A 64 -2.55 18.71 5.61
CA ASN A 64 -3.18 18.74 4.30
C ASN A 64 -4.68 18.41 4.42
N PRO A 65 -5.59 19.37 4.17
CA PRO A 65 -7.04 19.14 4.20
C PRO A 65 -7.58 18.49 2.93
N GLY A 66 -6.78 18.46 1.85
CA GLY A 66 -7.14 17.85 0.59
C GLY A 66 -6.83 16.35 0.53
N MET A 67 -6.76 15.82 -0.69
CA MET A 67 -6.28 14.48 -1.04
C MET A 67 -4.75 14.50 -1.23
N ALA A 68 -4.18 13.49 -1.91
CA ALA A 68 -2.76 13.45 -2.25
C ALA A 68 -2.32 14.75 -2.95
N PHE A 69 -1.17 15.30 -2.54
CA PHE A 69 -0.58 16.53 -3.08
C PHE A 69 -1.49 17.77 -2.98
N SER A 70 -2.27 17.87 -1.90
CA SER A 70 -3.24 18.96 -1.65
C SER A 70 -4.35 19.09 -2.70
N PHE A 71 -4.60 18.07 -3.50
CA PHE A 71 -5.69 18.09 -4.47
C PHE A 71 -7.05 18.22 -3.76
N ALA A 72 -7.92 19.09 -4.24
CA ALA A 72 -9.24 19.35 -3.65
C ALA A 72 -9.20 19.82 -2.18
N ALA A 73 -8.16 20.58 -1.78
CA ALA A 73 -8.07 21.18 -0.44
C ALA A 73 -9.24 22.13 -0.10
N ASP A 74 -9.85 22.77 -1.09
CA ASP A 74 -11.01 23.66 -0.90
C ASP A 74 -12.36 22.91 -0.83
N ALA A 75 -12.36 21.59 -1.02
CA ALA A 75 -13.58 20.79 -0.94
C ALA A 75 -14.02 20.62 0.53
N PRO A 76 -15.33 20.41 0.79
CA PRO A 76 -15.80 20.10 2.14
C PRO A 76 -15.08 18.86 2.68
N ALA A 77 -14.56 18.93 3.91
CA ALA A 77 -13.85 17.84 4.57
C ALA A 77 -14.60 16.50 4.51
N GLY A 78 -15.93 16.53 4.69
CA GLY A 78 -16.79 15.35 4.56
C GLY A 78 -16.77 14.69 3.18
N VAL A 79 -16.60 15.46 2.11
CA VAL A 79 -16.44 14.94 0.74
C VAL A 79 -15.07 14.28 0.58
N VAL A 80 -14.01 14.93 1.05
CA VAL A 80 -12.63 14.41 0.97
C VAL A 80 -12.51 13.07 1.69
N ILE A 81 -12.95 12.98 2.96
CA ILE A 81 -12.87 11.74 3.73
C ILE A 81 -13.74 10.63 3.12
N THR A 82 -14.93 10.96 2.60
CA THR A 82 -15.82 9.99 1.95
C THR A 82 -15.17 9.42 0.69
N VAL A 83 -14.65 10.29 -0.19
CA VAL A 83 -13.99 9.86 -1.43
C VAL A 83 -12.73 9.04 -1.13
N ALA A 84 -11.89 9.49 -0.19
CA ALA A 84 -10.71 8.75 0.24
C ALA A 84 -11.07 7.36 0.78
N GLY A 85 -12.12 7.28 1.60
CA GLY A 85 -12.63 6.02 2.12
C GLY A 85 -13.14 5.08 1.02
N LEU A 86 -13.90 5.60 0.05
CA LEU A 86 -14.42 4.82 -1.07
C LEU A 86 -13.30 4.29 -1.98
N ILE A 87 -12.30 5.11 -2.29
CA ILE A 87 -11.12 4.69 -3.07
C ILE A 87 -10.37 3.60 -2.31
N THR A 88 -10.15 3.79 -1.01
CA THR A 88 -9.45 2.80 -0.17
C THR A 88 -10.22 1.47 -0.10
N ALA A 89 -11.56 1.53 0.03
CA ALA A 89 -12.40 0.33 0.00
C ALA A 89 -12.34 -0.39 -1.35
N ALA A 90 -12.35 0.36 -2.47
CA ALA A 90 -12.20 -0.22 -3.80
C ALA A 90 -10.84 -0.91 -3.97
N ILE A 91 -9.76 -0.29 -3.52
CA ILE A 91 -8.40 -0.88 -3.51
C ILE A 91 -8.37 -2.14 -2.63
N ALA A 92 -8.99 -2.12 -1.46
CA ALA A 92 -9.04 -3.29 -0.56
C ALA A 92 -9.78 -4.47 -1.20
N VAL A 93 -10.92 -4.21 -1.85
CA VAL A 93 -11.67 -5.24 -2.58
C VAL A 93 -10.83 -5.79 -3.72
N TRP A 94 -10.23 -4.92 -4.54
CA TRP A 94 -9.36 -5.32 -5.64
C TRP A 94 -8.18 -6.18 -5.15
N ALA A 95 -7.48 -5.72 -4.11
CA ALA A 95 -6.38 -6.44 -3.47
C ALA A 95 -6.78 -7.84 -3.00
N TRP A 96 -7.94 -7.95 -2.33
CA TRP A 96 -8.46 -9.24 -1.84
C TRP A 96 -8.77 -10.23 -2.97
N ARG A 97 -9.27 -9.73 -4.11
CA ARG A 97 -9.57 -10.55 -5.28
C ARG A 97 -8.32 -10.95 -6.05
N SER A 98 -7.31 -10.09 -6.13
CA SER A 98 -6.05 -10.35 -6.86
C SER A 98 -5.04 -11.18 -6.07
N ALA A 99 -5.06 -11.14 -4.73
CA ALA A 99 -4.09 -11.82 -3.87
C ALA A 99 -3.88 -13.34 -4.16
N PRO A 100 -4.92 -14.14 -4.45
CA PRO A 100 -4.75 -15.58 -4.67
C PRO A 100 -3.88 -15.94 -5.88
N THR A 101 -3.92 -15.14 -6.94
CA THR A 101 -3.25 -15.42 -8.23
C THR A 101 -2.03 -14.55 -8.46
N ALA A 102 -1.89 -13.44 -7.73
CA ALA A 102 -0.79 -12.51 -7.91
C ALA A 102 0.57 -13.06 -7.46
N ARG A 103 1.61 -12.78 -8.24
CA ARG A 103 3.02 -13.07 -7.87
C ARG A 103 3.45 -12.20 -6.69
N LEU A 104 4.54 -12.59 -6.02
CA LEU A 104 5.03 -11.86 -4.86
C LEU A 104 5.33 -10.37 -5.13
N PRO A 105 6.02 -9.96 -6.21
CA PRO A 105 6.27 -8.54 -6.50
C PRO A 105 4.99 -7.74 -6.70
N TRP A 106 4.03 -8.31 -7.44
CA TRP A 106 2.72 -7.71 -7.65
C TRP A 106 1.95 -7.56 -6.34
N ARG A 107 1.92 -8.61 -5.51
CA ARG A 107 1.29 -8.57 -4.18
C ARG A 107 1.93 -7.54 -3.25
N ALA A 108 3.25 -7.38 -3.30
CA ALA A 108 3.95 -6.37 -2.52
C ALA A 108 3.58 -4.96 -2.97
N ALA A 109 3.48 -4.72 -4.28
CA ALA A 109 3.02 -3.45 -4.84
C ALA A 109 1.57 -3.12 -4.41
N ILE A 110 0.67 -4.10 -4.46
CA ILE A 110 -0.71 -3.94 -3.94
C ILE A 110 -0.71 -3.61 -2.45
N ALA A 111 0.08 -4.34 -1.65
CA ALA A 111 0.16 -4.13 -0.22
C ALA A 111 0.67 -2.72 0.13
N ALA A 112 1.61 -2.17 -0.65
CA ALA A 112 2.10 -0.80 -0.50
C ALA A 112 1.00 0.24 -0.75
N ILE A 113 0.27 0.12 -1.87
CA ILE A 113 -0.84 1.03 -2.17
C ILE A 113 -1.91 0.96 -1.10
N LEU A 114 -2.32 -0.26 -0.71
CA LEU A 114 -3.36 -0.45 0.29
C LEU A 114 -2.91 0.09 1.67
N GLY A 115 -1.67 -0.19 2.08
CA GLY A 115 -1.12 0.29 3.34
C GLY A 115 -1.07 1.81 3.42
N GLY A 116 -0.57 2.47 2.37
CA GLY A 116 -0.54 3.94 2.30
C GLY A 116 -1.95 4.55 2.29
N ALA A 117 -2.88 4.00 1.49
CA ALA A 117 -4.25 4.49 1.45
C ALA A 117 -4.96 4.38 2.81
N VAL A 118 -4.80 3.23 3.48
CA VAL A 118 -5.35 3.01 4.83
C VAL A 118 -4.77 3.97 5.85
N ALA A 119 -3.44 4.18 5.86
CA ALA A 119 -2.81 5.11 6.79
C ALA A 119 -3.32 6.55 6.62
N ASN A 120 -3.46 7.02 5.38
CA ASN A 120 -4.01 8.34 5.06
C ASN A 120 -5.50 8.49 5.42
N VAL A 121 -6.29 7.40 5.37
CA VAL A 121 -7.69 7.44 5.84
C VAL A 121 -7.77 7.44 7.38
N ILE A 122 -6.91 6.67 8.05
CA ILE A 122 -6.86 6.63 9.52
C ILE A 122 -6.46 8.00 10.07
N ASP A 123 -5.46 8.65 9.48
CA ASP A 123 -4.98 9.97 9.89
C ASP A 123 -6.11 11.02 9.86
N ARG A 124 -6.96 10.98 8.83
CA ARG A 124 -8.13 11.86 8.70
C ARG A 124 -9.23 11.63 9.72
N ALA A 125 -9.25 10.50 10.42
CA ALA A 125 -10.41 10.12 11.24
C ALA A 125 -10.67 11.05 12.43
N GLY A 126 -9.66 11.80 12.89
CA GLY A 126 -9.78 12.74 14.00
C GLY A 126 -10.19 14.15 13.58
N ASP A 127 -9.45 14.73 12.63
CA ASP A 127 -9.48 16.16 12.29
C ASP A 127 -9.70 16.43 10.79
N SER A 128 -9.93 15.39 10.01
CA SER A 128 -10.11 15.42 8.55
C SER A 128 -8.91 15.95 7.75
N VAL A 129 -7.72 16.00 8.33
CA VAL A 129 -6.48 16.36 7.62
C VAL A 129 -5.51 15.18 7.54
N VAL A 130 -4.47 15.32 6.74
CA VAL A 130 -3.33 14.40 6.71
C VAL A 130 -2.08 15.11 7.17
N THR A 131 -1.30 14.44 8.01
CA THR A 131 0.02 14.86 8.45
C THR A 131 1.03 14.61 7.34
N ASP A 132 1.55 15.69 6.78
CA ASP A 132 2.64 15.67 5.81
C ASP A 132 3.92 16.21 6.46
N TYR A 133 5.07 15.67 6.06
CA TYR A 133 6.34 16.03 6.68
C TYR A 133 7.56 15.98 5.77
N LEU A 134 7.46 15.42 4.56
CA LEU A 134 8.54 15.39 3.57
C LEU A 134 8.41 16.59 2.63
N HIS A 135 9.39 17.49 2.66
CA HIS A 135 9.34 18.76 1.94
C HIS A 135 10.57 18.98 1.04
N THR A 136 10.36 19.24 -0.25
CA THR A 136 11.45 19.42 -1.23
C THR A 136 11.67 20.88 -1.64
N GLY A 137 10.83 21.82 -1.19
CA GLY A 137 10.89 23.24 -1.56
C GLY A 137 10.17 23.61 -2.87
N TRP A 138 10.01 22.68 -3.81
CA TRP A 138 9.39 22.92 -5.12
C TRP A 138 8.16 22.04 -5.41
N TRP A 139 7.92 21.03 -4.58
CA TRP A 139 6.78 20.11 -4.67
C TRP A 139 5.92 20.23 -3.41
N PRO A 140 4.60 20.00 -3.47
CA PRO A 140 3.77 19.92 -2.26
C PRO A 140 4.35 18.96 -1.22
N THR A 141 4.28 19.31 0.06
CA THR A 141 4.71 18.41 1.14
C THR A 141 3.90 17.11 1.09
N PHE A 142 4.54 15.99 1.39
CA PHE A 142 3.92 14.66 1.35
C PHE A 142 4.39 13.82 2.53
N ASN A 143 3.89 12.59 2.63
CA ASN A 143 4.26 11.65 3.67
C ASN A 143 4.72 10.30 3.08
N LEU A 144 5.04 9.35 3.96
CA LEU A 144 5.50 8.04 3.54
C LEU A 144 4.38 7.18 2.93
N ALA A 145 3.13 7.34 3.37
CA ALA A 145 1.97 6.73 2.72
C ALA A 145 1.84 7.15 1.24
N ASP A 146 2.09 8.42 0.89
CA ASP A 146 2.10 8.87 -0.50
C ASP A 146 3.23 8.21 -1.30
N VAL A 147 4.41 8.06 -0.70
CA VAL A 147 5.55 7.33 -1.32
C VAL A 147 5.16 5.87 -1.59
N PHE A 148 4.50 5.20 -0.65
CA PHE A 148 4.04 3.82 -0.85
C PHE A 148 3.02 3.70 -1.99
N ILE A 149 2.07 4.65 -2.08
CA ILE A 149 1.07 4.68 -3.16
C ILE A 149 1.77 4.89 -4.51
N VAL A 150 2.66 5.87 -4.62
CA VAL A 150 3.36 6.20 -5.87
C VAL A 150 4.27 5.03 -6.31
N LEU A 151 5.12 4.52 -5.42
CA LEU A 151 6.02 3.42 -5.77
C LEU A 151 5.28 2.11 -6.04
N GLY A 152 4.20 1.84 -5.31
CA GLY A 152 3.32 0.71 -5.59
C GLY A 152 2.65 0.82 -6.96
N GLY A 153 2.15 2.01 -7.31
CA GLY A 153 1.57 2.29 -8.62
C GLY A 153 2.57 2.14 -9.76
N ILE A 154 3.77 2.71 -9.62
CA ILE A 154 4.87 2.54 -10.59
C ILE A 154 5.23 1.06 -10.73
N SER A 155 5.31 0.33 -9.62
CA SER A 155 5.62 -1.11 -9.63
C SER A 155 4.58 -1.91 -10.40
N ILE A 156 3.28 -1.62 -10.21
CA ILE A 156 2.20 -2.24 -10.99
C ILE A 156 2.40 -1.98 -12.48
N VAL A 157 2.61 -0.73 -12.88
CA VAL A 157 2.78 -0.36 -14.30
C VAL A 157 3.97 -1.12 -14.90
N VAL A 158 5.12 -1.12 -14.23
CA VAL A 158 6.32 -1.82 -14.70
C VAL A 158 6.08 -3.33 -14.78
N LEU A 159 5.49 -3.94 -13.75
CA LEU A 159 5.25 -5.39 -13.72
C LEU A 159 4.23 -5.84 -14.78
N SER A 160 3.27 -4.99 -15.15
CA SER A 160 2.34 -5.23 -16.26
C SER A 160 3.07 -5.29 -17.60
N PHE A 161 3.99 -4.37 -17.88
CA PHE A 161 4.82 -4.43 -19.09
C PHE A 161 5.74 -5.67 -19.12
N LEU A 162 6.12 -6.19 -17.96
CA LEU A 162 6.92 -7.42 -17.82
C LEU A 162 6.10 -8.71 -17.77
N GLY A 163 4.77 -8.65 -17.90
CA GLY A 163 3.89 -9.82 -17.84
C GLY A 163 3.98 -10.59 -16.50
N SER A 164 4.32 -9.91 -15.41
CA SER A 164 4.67 -10.50 -14.11
C SER A 164 3.55 -10.37 -13.05
N GLU A 165 2.31 -10.28 -13.52
CA GLU A 165 1.13 -10.03 -12.69
C GLU A 165 0.69 -11.27 -11.92
N HIS A 166 0.52 -12.39 -12.64
CA HIS A 166 -0.11 -13.60 -12.16
C HIS A 166 0.82 -14.81 -12.22
N GLU A 167 0.72 -15.70 -11.22
CA GLU A 167 1.34 -17.02 -11.35
C GLU A 167 0.73 -17.76 -12.54
N PRO A 168 1.55 -18.48 -13.34
CA PRO A 168 1.03 -19.31 -14.42
C PRO A 168 -0.02 -20.28 -13.88
N ALA A 169 -1.13 -20.46 -14.60
CA ALA A 169 -2.06 -21.53 -14.29
C ALA A 169 -1.32 -22.87 -14.39
N GLU A 170 -1.42 -23.70 -13.35
CA GLU A 170 -0.87 -25.05 -13.34
C GLU A 170 -1.56 -25.83 -14.46
N GLN A 171 -0.84 -26.07 -15.58
CA GLN A 171 -1.38 -26.84 -16.69
C GLN A 171 -1.56 -28.29 -16.21
N PRO A 172 -2.72 -28.93 -16.46
CA PRO A 172 -2.89 -30.34 -16.18
C PRO A 172 -1.83 -31.14 -16.95
N PRO A 173 -1.37 -32.30 -16.43
CA PRO A 173 -0.40 -33.15 -17.12
C PRO A 173 -0.90 -33.43 -18.53
N SER A 174 -0.04 -33.24 -19.54
CA SER A 174 -0.32 -33.72 -20.89
C SER A 174 -0.27 -35.24 -20.87
N ASP A 175 -1.41 -35.89 -21.13
CA ASP A 175 -1.50 -37.35 -21.33
C ASP A 175 -0.66 -37.82 -22.53
#